data_AF-A0A0N5BKP4-F1
#
_entry.id   AF-A0A0N5BKP4-F1
#
_cell.length_a   1.000
_cell.length_b   1.000
_cell.length_c   1.000
_cell.angle_alpha   90.00
_cell.angle_beta   90.00
_cell.angle_gamma   90.00
#
_symmetry.space_group_name_H-M   'P 1'
#
loop_
_entity.id
_entity.type
_entity.pdbx_description
1 polymer ?
#
loop_
_entity_poly.entity_id
_entity_poly.type
_entity_poly.pdbx_seq_one_letter_code
_entity_poly.pdbx_strand_id
1 'polypeptide(L)'
;MTENFQFADLNIRYTGNKEKTINLVKRAIRMGYDAIAINIDVGLFFCPEVKNGDEPPSKKRKKKEVEKVSTPTLPEPFLVDESLLDLSSLERQGKKFRQYSRLTCDLTDSTSVFRLQQGLKNSKYDIVAVRPNSLDILNTVAKKGTFVDIITTDNSEGRICWLTKSKVLQSAAFEVGLTFEIIYSSALRDREARRNLITNSRLLLNVFTCGRGVIISSGAEDLSELRGPYDAMNMTVLFGINSKYARKFVSENSENVLKRCSSRKTMKCTYIEVPIENSEEVNRFKEVINIDELKKIELFNDQITS
;
A
#
# COMPACT_ATOMS: atom_id res chain seq x y z
N MET A 1 -15.25 -0.25 -12.29
CA MET A 1 -14.29 0.54 -11.46
C MET A 1 -13.44 1.61 -12.21
N THR A 2 -13.35 1.64 -13.55
CA THR A 2 -12.19 2.25 -14.28
C THR A 2 -12.37 3.56 -15.04
N GLU A 3 -13.57 4.08 -15.28
CA GLU A 3 -13.67 5.19 -16.27
C GLU A 3 -13.13 6.55 -15.80
N ASN A 4 -13.00 6.78 -14.48
CA ASN A 4 -12.66 8.11 -13.93
C ASN A 4 -11.54 8.11 -12.88
N PHE A 5 -10.59 7.14 -12.93
CA PHE A 5 -9.40 7.15 -12.06
C PHE A 5 -8.25 7.89 -12.76
N GLN A 6 -7.60 8.85 -12.09
CA GLN A 6 -6.50 9.60 -12.70
C GLN A 6 -5.18 9.53 -11.92
N PHE A 7 -5.19 9.90 -10.65
CA PHE A 7 -4.01 10.06 -9.80
C PHE A 7 -4.30 9.61 -8.37
N ALA A 8 -3.39 8.80 -7.83
CA ALA A 8 -3.44 8.37 -6.45
C ALA A 8 -2.19 8.76 -5.65
N ASP A 9 -2.39 9.13 -4.40
CA ASP A 9 -1.35 9.08 -3.36
C ASP A 9 -1.71 8.02 -2.34
N LEU A 10 -0.92 6.94 -2.29
CA LEU A 10 -1.21 5.78 -1.46
C LEU A 10 -0.55 5.83 -0.08
N ASN A 11 0.00 6.98 0.34
CA ASN A 11 0.72 7.07 1.62
C ASN A 11 0.63 8.43 2.31
N ILE A 12 -0.55 8.81 2.82
CA ILE A 12 -0.67 9.93 3.76
C ILE A 12 -0.58 9.38 5.19
N ARG A 13 0.41 9.80 5.98
CA ARG A 13 0.63 9.21 7.32
C ARG A 13 -0.29 9.81 8.38
N TYR A 14 -0.97 8.94 9.11
CA TYR A 14 -1.73 9.30 10.31
C TYR A 14 -0.84 9.21 11.54
N THR A 15 -0.58 10.35 12.19
CA THR A 15 0.28 10.49 13.37
C THR A 15 -0.50 10.71 14.66
N GLY A 16 -1.79 10.35 14.68
CA GLY A 16 -2.68 10.54 15.85
C GLY A 16 -3.42 11.89 15.88
N ASN A 17 -3.01 12.86 15.07
CA ASN A 17 -3.70 14.16 14.97
C ASN A 17 -4.71 14.15 13.80
N LYS A 18 -6.01 14.05 14.14
CA LYS A 18 -7.11 14.00 13.18
C LYS A 18 -7.20 15.24 12.29
N GLU A 19 -7.10 16.43 12.88
CA GLU A 19 -7.22 17.70 12.14
C GLU A 19 -6.12 17.86 11.11
N LYS A 20 -4.89 17.48 11.49
CA LYS A 20 -3.73 17.52 10.58
C LYS A 20 -3.94 16.61 9.37
N THR A 21 -4.43 15.39 9.60
CA THR A 21 -4.72 14.44 8.51
C THR A 21 -5.88 14.91 7.62
N ILE A 22 -6.94 15.49 8.19
CA ILE A 22 -8.02 16.09 7.41
C ILE A 22 -7.49 17.21 6.51
N ASN A 23 -6.61 18.07 7.03
CA ASN A 23 -6.00 19.14 6.25
C ASN A 23 -5.10 18.61 5.12
N LEU A 24 -4.36 17.52 5.36
CA LEU A 24 -3.57 16.83 4.33
C LEU A 24 -4.47 16.30 3.20
N VAL A 25 -5.57 15.63 3.55
CA VAL A 25 -6.54 15.11 2.58
C VAL A 25 -7.17 16.25 1.76
N LYS A 26 -7.61 17.33 2.42
CA LYS A 26 -8.12 18.54 1.74
C LYS A 26 -7.10 19.12 0.76
N ARG A 27 -5.84 19.18 1.17
CA ARG A 27 -4.76 19.71 0.32
C ARG A 27 -4.50 18.80 -0.88
N ALA A 28 -4.50 17.48 -0.70
CA ALA A 28 -4.31 16.51 -1.77
C ALA A 28 -5.42 16.58 -2.83
N ILE A 29 -6.69 16.68 -2.40
CA ILE A 29 -7.84 16.88 -3.31
C ILE A 29 -7.66 18.17 -4.12
N ARG A 30 -7.30 19.27 -3.45
CA ARG A 30 -7.07 20.56 -4.11
C ARG A 30 -5.89 20.54 -5.09
N MET A 31 -4.90 19.68 -4.87
CA MET A 31 -3.77 19.45 -5.78
C MET A 31 -4.13 18.57 -6.99
N GLY A 32 -5.29 17.89 -6.95
CA GLY A 32 -5.80 17.10 -8.07
C GLY A 32 -5.69 15.58 -7.90
N TYR A 33 -5.47 15.06 -6.69
CA TYR A 33 -5.59 13.63 -6.41
C TYR A 33 -7.06 13.24 -6.26
N ASP A 34 -7.49 12.20 -6.98
CA ASP A 34 -8.84 11.62 -6.88
C ASP A 34 -8.90 10.36 -5.99
N ALA A 35 -7.75 9.72 -5.73
CA ALA A 35 -7.66 8.61 -4.80
C ALA A 35 -6.56 8.83 -3.75
N ILE A 36 -6.88 8.54 -2.49
CA ILE A 36 -5.96 8.72 -1.37
C ILE A 36 -6.00 7.51 -0.45
N ALA A 37 -4.84 7.06 0.03
CA ALA A 37 -4.77 6.09 1.12
C ALA A 37 -4.15 6.70 2.39
N ILE A 38 -4.88 6.55 3.51
CA ILE A 38 -4.40 6.95 4.83
C ILE A 38 -3.65 5.78 5.46
N ASN A 39 -2.37 5.99 5.73
CA ASN A 39 -1.45 5.01 6.26
C ASN A 39 -1.34 5.10 7.79
N ILE A 40 -1.52 3.97 8.46
CA ILE A 40 -1.14 3.76 9.85
C ILE A 40 0.11 2.90 9.87
N ASP A 41 1.18 3.48 10.42
CA ASP A 41 2.47 2.82 10.55
C ASP A 41 2.60 2.18 11.93
N VAL A 42 2.65 0.85 11.97
CA VAL A 42 2.79 0.09 13.21
C VAL A 42 4.24 -0.33 13.51
N GLY A 43 5.18 0.02 12.62
CA GLY A 43 6.60 -0.32 12.78
C GLY A 43 6.82 -1.80 13.11
N LEU A 44 7.58 -2.06 14.17
CA LEU A 44 7.97 -3.39 14.65
C LEU A 44 6.88 -4.16 15.42
N PHE A 45 5.60 -3.75 15.35
CA PHE A 45 4.50 -4.37 16.12
C PHE A 45 4.40 -5.89 16.03
N PHE A 46 4.74 -6.48 14.88
CA PHE A 46 4.70 -7.93 14.68
C PHE A 46 6.02 -8.64 15.01
N CYS A 47 7.09 -7.89 15.20
CA CYS A 47 8.40 -8.44 15.51
C CYS A 47 8.45 -8.90 16.97
N PRO A 48 9.13 -10.01 17.28
CA PRO A 48 9.37 -10.39 18.66
C PRO A 48 10.22 -9.31 19.35
N GLU A 49 9.91 -9.01 20.62
CA GLU A 49 10.78 -8.17 21.44
C GLU A 49 12.18 -8.80 21.48
N VAL A 50 13.18 -8.01 21.08
CA VAL A 50 14.58 -8.39 21.28
C VAL A 50 14.83 -8.30 22.77
N LYS A 51 14.92 -9.45 23.46
CA LYS A 51 15.48 -9.47 24.81
C LYS A 51 16.94 -9.07 24.69
N ASN A 52 17.27 -7.83 25.06
CA ASN A 52 18.65 -7.39 25.17
C ASN A 52 19.39 -8.32 26.13
N GLY A 53 20.51 -8.89 25.67
CA GLY A 53 21.23 -10.00 26.30
C GLY A 53 22.12 -9.64 27.49
N ASP A 54 21.85 -8.55 28.20
CA ASP A 54 22.72 -8.03 29.28
C ASP A 54 22.13 -8.18 30.69
N GLU A 55 21.38 -9.25 30.96
CA GLU A 55 21.07 -9.65 32.34
C GLU A 55 21.47 -11.11 32.61
N PRO A 56 22.25 -11.38 33.68
CA PRO A 56 22.71 -12.73 34.01
C PRO A 56 21.51 -13.61 34.44
N PRO A 57 21.58 -14.93 34.21
CA PRO A 57 20.43 -15.81 34.43
C PRO A 57 20.18 -15.99 35.93
N SER A 58 19.21 -15.26 36.48
CA SER A 58 18.78 -15.47 37.86
C SER A 58 17.93 -16.73 37.97
N LYS A 59 18.33 -17.60 38.91
CA LYS A 59 17.75 -18.92 39.17
C LYS A 59 16.26 -18.85 39.51
N LYS A 60 15.49 -19.73 38.86
CA LYS A 60 14.10 -20.18 39.14
C LYS A 60 13.49 -19.65 40.45
N ARG A 61 12.48 -18.77 40.33
CA ARG A 61 11.42 -18.62 41.35
C ARG A 61 10.04 -18.93 40.74
N LYS A 62 9.21 -19.51 41.60
CA LYS A 62 8.00 -20.32 41.36
C LYS A 62 6.89 -19.60 40.58
N LYS A 63 6.16 -20.40 39.77
CA LYS A 63 4.82 -20.14 39.22
C LYS A 63 3.97 -19.27 40.16
N LYS A 64 3.61 -18.06 39.71
CA LYS A 64 2.37 -17.38 40.09
C LYS A 64 1.87 -16.59 38.87
N GLU A 65 0.61 -16.87 38.57
CA GLU A 65 -0.35 -16.15 37.73
C GLU A 65 -0.01 -15.91 36.25
N VAL A 66 -0.71 -16.68 35.42
CA VAL A 66 -0.90 -16.47 34.00
C VAL A 66 -1.72 -15.18 33.83
N GLU A 67 -1.05 -14.05 33.69
CA GLU A 67 -1.66 -12.92 32.99
C GLU A 67 -1.80 -13.30 31.52
N LYS A 68 -3.05 -13.37 31.07
CA LYS A 68 -3.40 -13.57 29.67
C LYS A 68 -2.65 -12.55 28.84
N VAL A 69 -1.65 -12.98 28.07
CA VAL A 69 -1.03 -12.18 27.01
C VAL A 69 -2.15 -11.82 26.04
N SER A 70 -2.70 -10.62 26.18
CA SER A 70 -3.68 -10.06 25.26
C SER A 70 -3.05 -10.10 23.88
N THR A 71 -3.65 -10.84 22.95
CA THR A 71 -3.26 -10.78 21.54
C THR A 71 -3.21 -9.31 21.12
N PRO A 72 -2.07 -8.81 20.64
CA PRO A 72 -1.94 -7.41 20.31
C PRO A 72 -2.93 -7.11 19.17
N THR A 73 -3.94 -6.28 19.47
CA THR A 73 -5.02 -5.96 18.55
C THR A 73 -4.55 -4.84 17.64
N LEU A 74 -4.70 -5.01 16.33
CA LEU A 74 -4.33 -3.99 15.35
C LEU A 74 -5.08 -2.68 15.61
N PRO A 75 -4.45 -1.51 15.44
CA PRO A 75 -5.15 -0.24 15.52
C PRO A 75 -6.25 -0.17 14.46
N GLU A 76 -7.38 0.45 14.79
CA GLU A 76 -8.45 0.65 13.83
C GLU A 76 -8.04 1.66 12.73
N PRO A 77 -8.44 1.43 11.47
CA PRO A 77 -8.13 2.35 10.39
C PRO A 77 -8.77 3.72 10.63
N PHE A 78 -8.01 4.78 10.36
CA PHE A 78 -8.54 6.14 10.38
C PHE A 78 -9.09 6.51 9.00
N LEU A 79 -10.38 6.84 8.95
CA LEU A 79 -11.04 7.38 7.78
C LEU A 79 -11.49 8.82 8.04
N VAL A 80 -11.49 9.64 6.98
CA VAL A 80 -11.92 11.03 7.05
C VAL A 80 -13.36 11.08 6.59
N ASP A 81 -14.19 11.82 7.31
CA ASP A 81 -15.57 12.03 6.91
C ASP A 81 -15.62 12.88 5.64
N GLU A 82 -16.31 12.38 4.62
CA GLU A 82 -16.48 13.04 3.32
C GLU A 82 -17.23 14.36 3.46
N SER A 83 -18.09 14.51 4.47
CA SER A 83 -18.84 15.76 4.74
C SER A 83 -17.93 16.97 5.02
N LEU A 84 -16.70 16.71 5.49
CA LEU A 84 -15.72 17.74 5.82
C LEU A 84 -14.88 18.17 4.60
N LEU A 85 -15.02 17.50 3.46
CA LEU A 85 -14.18 17.68 2.27
C LEU A 85 -14.94 18.47 1.19
N ASP A 86 -14.22 19.35 0.48
CA ASP A 86 -14.75 20.01 -0.71
C ASP A 86 -14.46 19.15 -1.95
N LEU A 87 -15.50 18.48 -2.47
CA LEU A 87 -15.41 17.58 -3.63
C LEU A 87 -15.85 18.26 -4.94
N SER A 88 -16.30 19.52 -4.89
CA SER A 88 -16.91 20.22 -6.02
C SER A 88 -16.00 20.28 -7.25
N SER A 89 -14.67 20.35 -7.06
CA SER A 89 -13.70 20.35 -8.14
C SER A 89 -13.56 19.00 -8.83
N LEU A 90 -13.70 17.91 -8.09
CA LEU A 90 -13.64 16.55 -8.63
C LEU A 90 -14.93 16.23 -9.38
N GLU A 91 -16.08 16.57 -8.80
CA GLU A 91 -17.40 16.37 -9.41
C GLU A 91 -17.55 17.12 -10.73
N ARG A 92 -17.07 18.37 -10.81
CA ARG A 92 -17.02 19.13 -12.07
C ARG A 92 -16.19 18.47 -13.17
N GLN A 93 -15.25 17.61 -12.80
CA GLN A 93 -14.44 16.82 -13.73
C GLN A 93 -15.04 15.43 -14.01
N GLY A 94 -16.24 15.13 -13.48
CA GLY A 94 -16.87 13.82 -13.57
C GLY A 94 -16.20 12.76 -12.68
N LYS A 95 -15.35 13.16 -11.73
CA LYS A 95 -14.57 12.23 -10.90
C LYS A 95 -15.19 12.05 -9.53
N LYS A 96 -15.10 10.82 -9.02
CA LYS A 96 -15.46 10.46 -7.66
C LYS A 96 -14.21 10.38 -6.80
N PHE A 97 -14.25 11.02 -5.63
CA PHE A 97 -13.22 10.87 -4.62
C PHE A 97 -13.24 9.47 -4.03
N ARG A 98 -12.05 8.88 -3.83
CA ARG A 98 -11.90 7.54 -3.27
C ARG A 98 -10.90 7.57 -2.13
N GLN A 99 -11.31 7.04 -0.99
CA GLN A 99 -10.46 6.91 0.17
C GLN A 99 -10.22 5.44 0.50
N TYR A 100 -8.97 5.12 0.85
CA TYR A 100 -8.54 3.79 1.26
C TYR A 100 -7.81 3.84 2.59
N SER A 101 -7.87 2.75 3.34
CA SER A 101 -7.11 2.54 4.56
C SER A 101 -5.86 1.69 4.28
N ARG A 102 -4.71 2.12 4.77
CA ARG A 102 -3.43 1.44 4.57
C ARG A 102 -2.77 1.12 5.92
N LEU A 103 -2.20 -0.08 6.02
CA LEU A 103 -1.33 -0.50 7.12
C LEU A 103 0.10 -0.65 6.60
N THR A 104 1.08 -0.11 7.32
CA THR A 104 2.50 -0.37 7.06
C THR A 104 3.16 -1.01 8.29
N CYS A 105 3.95 -2.08 8.09
CA CYS A 105 4.69 -2.73 9.17
C CYS A 105 6.11 -3.14 8.77
N ASP A 106 7.00 -3.20 9.75
CA ASP A 106 8.37 -3.69 9.60
C ASP A 106 8.44 -5.19 9.83
N LEU A 107 9.25 -5.87 9.02
CA LEU A 107 9.43 -7.31 9.08
C LEU A 107 10.91 -7.65 9.24
N THR A 108 11.27 -8.16 10.42
CA THR A 108 12.63 -8.64 10.74
C THR A 108 12.80 -10.14 10.48
N ASP A 109 11.79 -10.95 10.81
CA ASP A 109 11.90 -12.40 10.92
C ASP A 109 10.74 -13.13 10.25
N SER A 110 10.93 -14.42 9.91
CA SER A 110 9.85 -15.26 9.36
C SER A 110 8.64 -15.37 10.31
N THR A 111 8.85 -15.20 11.62
CA THR A 111 7.81 -15.19 12.64
C THR A 111 6.94 -13.93 12.54
N SER A 112 7.52 -12.77 12.26
CA SER A 112 6.73 -11.53 12.11
C SER A 112 5.86 -11.60 10.86
N VAL A 113 6.35 -12.22 9.78
CA VAL A 113 5.56 -12.52 8.58
C VAL A 113 4.33 -13.38 8.91
N PHE A 114 4.52 -14.43 9.72
CA PHE A 114 3.41 -15.29 10.14
C PHE A 114 2.40 -14.55 11.03
N ARG A 115 2.87 -13.74 11.99
CA ARG A 115 2.01 -12.94 12.86
C ARG A 115 1.20 -11.91 12.09
N LEU A 116 1.83 -11.22 11.13
CA LEU A 116 1.15 -10.32 10.20
C LEU A 116 0.04 -11.06 9.46
N GLN A 117 0.33 -12.23 8.89
CA GLN A 117 -0.66 -13.02 8.17
C GLN A 117 -1.86 -13.41 9.05
N GLN A 118 -1.66 -13.73 10.33
CA GLN A 118 -2.77 -14.00 11.25
C GLN A 118 -3.54 -12.73 11.64
N GLY A 119 -2.83 -11.63 11.93
CA GLY A 119 -3.44 -10.35 12.31
C GLY A 119 -4.29 -9.75 11.19
N LEU A 120 -3.91 -9.97 9.93
CA LEU A 120 -4.65 -9.47 8.77
C LEU A 120 -5.98 -10.18 8.50
N LYS A 121 -6.23 -11.37 9.05
CA LYS A 121 -7.49 -12.10 8.82
C LYS A 121 -8.73 -11.34 9.28
N ASN A 122 -8.60 -10.57 10.36
CA ASN A 122 -9.67 -9.76 10.93
C ASN A 122 -9.47 -8.26 10.69
N SER A 123 -8.55 -7.91 9.79
CA SER A 123 -8.18 -6.53 9.53
C SER A 123 -9.18 -5.84 8.61
N LYS A 124 -9.56 -4.61 8.97
CA LYS A 124 -10.39 -3.73 8.14
C LYS A 124 -9.60 -3.01 7.03
N TYR A 125 -8.26 -3.10 7.05
CA TYR A 125 -7.38 -2.35 6.14
C TYR A 125 -7.55 -2.76 4.67
N ASP A 126 -7.62 -1.75 3.78
CA ASP A 126 -7.69 -1.92 2.33
C ASP A 126 -6.37 -2.35 1.73
N ILE A 127 -5.27 -1.69 2.10
CA ILE A 127 -3.93 -1.86 1.52
C ILE A 127 -2.97 -2.30 2.62
N VAL A 128 -2.11 -3.29 2.30
CA VAL A 128 -1.06 -3.77 3.21
C VAL A 128 0.31 -3.51 2.58
N ALA A 129 1.10 -2.69 3.26
CA ALA A 129 2.49 -2.40 2.92
C ALA A 129 3.44 -3.00 3.97
N VAL A 130 4.61 -3.47 3.54
CA VAL A 130 5.62 -4.03 4.43
C VAL A 130 7.01 -3.50 4.12
N ARG A 131 7.84 -3.32 5.17
CA ARG A 131 9.27 -3.01 5.06
C ARG A 131 10.09 -4.24 5.42
N PRO A 132 10.63 -4.96 4.43
CA PRO A 132 11.50 -6.10 4.69
C PRO A 132 12.90 -5.62 5.08
N ASN A 133 13.38 -6.05 6.25
CA ASN A 133 14.74 -5.71 6.70
C ASN A 133 15.83 -6.47 5.92
N SER A 134 15.52 -7.69 5.44
CA SER A 134 16.49 -8.55 4.75
C SER A 134 15.94 -9.16 3.46
N LEU A 135 16.85 -9.66 2.62
CA LEU A 135 16.51 -10.38 1.39
C LEU A 135 15.72 -11.67 1.67
N ASP A 136 16.01 -12.36 2.78
CA ASP A 136 15.32 -13.60 3.15
C ASP A 136 13.87 -13.35 3.53
N ILE A 137 13.59 -12.22 4.18
CA ILE A 137 12.23 -11.78 4.47
C ILE A 137 11.50 -11.39 3.19
N LEU A 138 12.15 -10.64 2.29
CA LEU A 138 11.56 -10.31 0.99
C LEU A 138 11.19 -11.58 0.21
N ASN A 139 12.07 -12.59 0.18
CA ASN A 139 11.79 -13.89 -0.44
C ASN A 139 10.61 -14.61 0.24
N THR A 140 10.54 -14.56 1.57
CA THR A 140 9.46 -15.18 2.34
C THR A 140 8.13 -14.49 2.06
N VAL A 141 8.12 -13.16 1.98
CA VAL A 141 6.96 -12.36 1.61
C VAL A 141 6.55 -12.65 0.18
N ALA A 142 7.47 -12.69 -0.78
CA ALA A 142 7.18 -13.03 -2.18
C ALA A 142 6.55 -14.44 -2.30
N LYS A 143 7.13 -15.44 -1.64
CA LYS A 143 6.60 -16.82 -1.66
C LYS A 143 5.22 -16.95 -1.02
N LYS A 144 4.95 -16.21 0.05
CA LYS A 144 3.66 -16.26 0.79
C LYS A 144 2.66 -15.18 0.32
N GLY A 145 3.03 -14.38 -0.68
CA GLY A 145 2.64 -12.99 -0.93
C GLY A 145 1.19 -12.68 -1.30
N THR A 146 0.23 -13.52 -0.91
CA THR A 146 -1.20 -13.28 -1.14
C THR A 146 -1.79 -12.21 -0.22
N PHE A 147 -1.11 -11.83 0.87
CA PHE A 147 -1.64 -10.90 1.86
C PHE A 147 -0.94 -9.52 1.87
N VAL A 148 0.07 -9.32 1.02
CA VAL A 148 0.83 -8.06 0.89
C VAL A 148 0.63 -7.48 -0.49
N ASP A 149 0.48 -6.16 -0.57
CA ASP A 149 0.29 -5.43 -1.82
C ASP A 149 1.53 -4.60 -2.18
N ILE A 150 2.10 -3.90 -1.18
CA ILE A 150 3.20 -2.96 -1.38
C ILE A 150 4.44 -3.40 -0.59
N ILE A 151 5.61 -3.39 -1.24
CA ILE A 151 6.91 -3.41 -0.58
C ILE A 151 7.41 -1.98 -0.49
N THR A 152 7.55 -1.48 0.74
CA THR A 152 8.03 -0.13 1.00
C THR A 152 9.42 -0.15 1.61
N THR A 153 10.09 1.00 1.54
CA THR A 153 11.47 1.17 1.99
C THR A 153 11.58 2.44 2.79
N ASP A 154 12.23 2.36 3.95
CA ASP A 154 12.71 3.57 4.60
C ASP A 154 14.06 3.95 3.99
N ASN A 155 14.15 5.19 3.51
CA ASN A 155 15.38 5.75 2.94
C ASN A 155 16.19 6.56 3.96
N SER A 156 15.73 6.62 5.22
CA SER A 156 16.45 7.25 6.33
C SER A 156 17.70 6.43 6.73
N GLU A 157 17.62 5.10 6.73
CA GLU A 157 18.64 4.19 7.29
C GLU A 157 19.80 3.83 6.33
N GLY A 158 19.90 4.49 5.18
CA GLY A 158 21.02 4.31 4.25
C GLY A 158 20.75 3.35 3.09
N ARG A 159 21.78 2.60 2.68
CA ARG A 159 21.72 1.74 1.49
C ARG A 159 21.04 0.42 1.81
N ILE A 160 20.01 0.10 1.04
CA ILE A 160 19.22 -1.12 1.22
C ILE A 160 19.89 -2.30 0.49
N CYS A 161 20.26 -3.34 1.25
CA CYS A 161 21.07 -4.45 0.75
C CYS A 161 20.40 -5.26 -0.38
N TRP A 162 19.10 -5.46 -0.31
CA TRP A 162 18.36 -6.31 -1.25
C TRP A 162 18.03 -5.62 -2.59
N LEU A 163 18.17 -4.30 -2.70
CA LEU A 163 17.92 -3.56 -3.96
C LEU A 163 18.83 -3.99 -5.12
N THR A 164 19.97 -4.62 -4.82
CA THR A 164 20.92 -5.10 -5.84
C THR A 164 20.51 -6.44 -6.47
N LYS A 165 19.46 -7.10 -5.97
CA LYS A 165 19.07 -8.46 -6.37
C LYS A 165 17.97 -8.45 -7.42
N SER A 166 18.32 -8.05 -8.64
CA SER A 166 17.36 -7.83 -9.75
C SER A 166 16.40 -9.00 -10.00
N LYS A 167 16.89 -10.25 -10.01
CA LYS A 167 16.06 -11.44 -10.27
C LYS A 167 14.96 -11.64 -9.23
N VAL A 168 15.29 -11.45 -7.96
CA VAL A 168 14.34 -11.60 -6.84
C VAL A 168 13.26 -10.53 -6.91
N LEU A 169 13.66 -9.28 -7.18
CA LEU A 169 12.75 -8.15 -7.31
C LEU A 169 11.81 -8.29 -8.51
N GLN A 170 12.31 -8.77 -9.65
CA GLN A 170 11.50 -9.01 -10.84
C GLN A 170 10.51 -10.16 -10.62
N SER A 171 10.93 -11.27 -10.01
CA SER A 171 10.02 -12.37 -9.64
C SER A 171 8.92 -11.88 -8.68
N ALA A 172 9.29 -11.14 -7.63
CA ALA A 172 8.33 -10.55 -6.70
C ALA A 172 7.33 -9.60 -7.38
N ALA A 173 7.78 -8.78 -8.33
CA ALA A 173 6.89 -7.85 -9.03
C ALA A 173 6.01 -8.50 -10.09
N PHE A 174 6.59 -9.33 -10.96
CA PHE A 174 5.89 -9.82 -12.16
C PHE A 174 5.20 -11.16 -11.96
N GLU A 175 5.76 -12.06 -11.15
CA GLU A 175 5.14 -13.37 -10.91
C GLU A 175 4.13 -13.30 -9.76
N VAL A 176 4.49 -12.59 -8.67
CA VAL A 176 3.63 -12.48 -7.49
C VAL A 176 2.69 -11.27 -7.58
N GLY A 177 3.07 -10.22 -8.31
CA GLY A 177 2.29 -8.99 -8.46
C GLY A 177 2.50 -7.97 -7.33
N LEU A 178 3.62 -8.04 -6.59
CA LEU A 178 3.94 -7.05 -5.55
C LEU A 178 4.39 -5.72 -6.18
N THR A 179 4.01 -4.60 -5.59
CA THR A 179 4.43 -3.27 -6.07
C THR A 179 5.45 -2.66 -5.12
N PHE A 180 6.53 -2.11 -5.66
CA PHE A 180 7.53 -1.41 -4.87
C PHE A 180 7.18 0.08 -4.73
N GLU A 181 7.41 0.66 -3.56
CA GLU A 181 7.09 2.06 -3.28
C GLU A 181 8.34 2.89 -3.04
N ILE A 182 8.37 4.07 -3.68
CA ILE A 182 9.31 5.15 -3.41
C ILE A 182 8.59 6.24 -2.61
N ILE A 183 9.06 6.51 -1.40
CA ILE A 183 8.54 7.57 -0.53
C ILE A 183 9.43 8.81 -0.65
N TYR A 184 8.87 9.94 -1.09
CA TYR A 184 9.68 11.14 -1.34
C TYR A 184 9.75 12.15 -0.18
N SER A 185 8.85 12.10 0.81
CA SER A 185 8.84 13.05 1.94
C SER A 185 10.17 13.10 2.70
N SER A 186 10.83 11.96 2.92
CA SER A 186 12.12 11.88 3.64
C SER A 186 13.20 12.73 2.99
N ALA A 187 13.22 12.81 1.65
CA ALA A 187 14.18 13.63 0.91
C ALA A 187 13.92 15.15 1.00
N LEU A 188 12.74 15.57 1.46
CA LEU A 188 12.42 16.97 1.70
C LEU A 188 12.89 17.43 3.08
N ARG A 189 13.02 16.50 4.05
CA ARG A 189 13.40 16.79 5.44
C ARG A 189 14.91 16.92 5.60
N ASP A 190 15.65 15.96 5.05
CA ASP A 190 17.08 15.83 5.30
C ASP A 190 17.90 15.60 4.02
N ARG A 191 19.13 16.15 4.01
CA ARG A 191 20.07 16.08 2.90
C ARG A 191 20.63 14.66 2.73
N GLU A 192 20.90 13.94 3.81
CA GLU A 192 21.42 12.57 3.74
C GLU A 192 20.33 11.63 3.25
N ALA A 193 19.12 11.73 3.82
CA ALA A 193 17.94 11.02 3.34
C ALA A 193 17.68 11.28 1.84
N ARG A 194 17.88 12.51 1.36
CA ARG A 194 17.78 12.83 -0.08
C ARG A 194 18.80 12.11 -0.94
N ARG A 195 20.06 12.04 -0.50
CA ARG A 195 21.11 11.30 -1.20
C ARG A 195 20.80 9.80 -1.24
N ASN A 196 20.32 9.25 -0.12
CA ASN A 196 19.92 7.85 -0.01
C ASN A 196 18.73 7.55 -0.92
N LEU A 197 17.68 8.37 -0.91
CA LEU A 197 16.52 8.22 -1.78
C LEU A 197 16.92 8.19 -3.25
N ILE A 198 17.73 9.15 -3.72
CA ILE A 198 18.17 9.19 -5.12
C ILE A 198 18.96 7.93 -5.47
N THR A 199 19.86 7.49 -4.59
CA THR A 199 20.71 6.31 -4.82
C THR A 199 19.88 5.03 -4.87
N ASN A 200 19.04 4.81 -3.86
CA ASN A 200 18.19 3.62 -3.74
C ASN A 200 17.13 3.58 -4.85
N SER A 201 16.51 4.71 -5.19
CA SER A 201 15.53 4.81 -6.28
C SER A 201 16.17 4.48 -7.63
N ARG A 202 17.38 4.98 -7.90
CA ARG A 202 18.11 4.62 -9.14
C ARG A 202 18.41 3.13 -9.21
N LEU A 203 18.83 2.52 -8.09
CA LEU A 203 19.06 1.07 -8.04
C LEU A 203 17.77 0.29 -8.32
N LEU A 204 16.66 0.67 -7.70
CA LEU A 204 15.35 0.04 -7.91
C LEU A 204 14.88 0.18 -9.36
N LEU A 205 14.97 1.38 -9.94
CA LEU A 205 14.46 1.67 -11.28
C LEU A 205 15.33 1.09 -12.39
N ASN A 206 16.62 0.84 -12.13
CA ASN A 206 17.47 0.06 -13.04
C ASN A 206 17.02 -1.41 -13.16
N VAL A 207 16.31 -1.94 -12.16
CA VAL A 207 15.78 -3.30 -12.18
C VAL A 207 14.46 -3.39 -12.97
N PHE A 208 13.63 -2.35 -12.88
CA PHE A 208 12.30 -2.32 -13.47
C PHE A 208 12.26 -1.48 -14.75
N THR A 209 12.27 -2.15 -15.89
CA THR A 209 12.13 -1.51 -17.20
C THR A 209 10.89 -0.61 -17.23
N CYS A 210 11.09 0.66 -17.58
CA CYS A 210 10.03 1.68 -17.67
C CYS A 210 9.27 1.95 -16.35
N GLY A 211 9.81 1.54 -15.19
CA GLY A 211 9.17 1.76 -13.89
C GLY A 211 7.93 0.90 -13.65
N ARG A 212 7.76 -0.23 -14.36
CA ARG A 212 6.62 -1.14 -14.14
C ARG A 212 6.71 -1.75 -12.74
N GLY A 213 5.61 -1.71 -11.99
CA GLY A 213 5.56 -2.28 -10.63
C GLY A 213 6.21 -1.40 -9.57
N VAL A 214 6.39 -0.11 -9.85
CA VAL A 214 6.90 0.88 -8.88
C VAL A 214 5.93 2.06 -8.78
N ILE A 215 5.54 2.43 -7.57
CA ILE A 215 4.75 3.63 -7.29
C ILE A 215 5.58 4.68 -6.58
N ILE A 216 5.16 5.93 -6.70
CA ILE A 216 5.67 7.02 -5.88
C ILE A 216 4.56 7.50 -4.95
N SER A 217 4.88 7.76 -3.70
CA SER A 217 3.90 8.22 -2.70
C SER A 217 4.53 9.23 -1.76
N SER A 218 3.71 10.07 -1.14
CA SER A 218 4.24 11.17 -0.32
C SER A 218 4.89 10.68 0.95
N GLY A 219 4.22 9.81 1.72
CA GLY A 219 4.59 9.52 3.10
C GLY A 219 4.47 10.76 4.00
N ALA A 220 3.70 11.76 3.56
CA ALA A 220 3.63 13.07 4.19
C ALA A 220 3.01 12.95 5.59
N GLU A 221 3.72 13.52 6.57
CA GLU A 221 3.18 13.79 7.91
C GLU A 221 2.76 15.26 8.03
N ASP A 222 3.31 16.13 7.18
CA ASP A 222 3.11 17.57 7.18
C ASP A 222 2.66 18.12 5.82
N LEU A 223 1.90 19.22 5.84
CA LEU A 223 1.39 19.87 4.62
C LEU A 223 2.50 20.34 3.68
N SER A 224 3.67 20.69 4.22
CA SER A 224 4.86 21.12 3.46
C SER A 224 5.51 19.98 2.69
N GLU A 225 5.16 18.73 2.98
CA GLU A 225 5.77 17.54 2.38
C GLU A 225 4.95 17.00 1.23
N LEU A 226 3.67 17.36 1.15
CA LEU A 226 2.80 16.95 0.06
C LEU A 226 3.13 17.74 -1.21
N ARG A 227 3.21 17.04 -2.34
CA ARG A 227 3.38 17.61 -3.69
C ARG A 227 2.21 17.21 -4.56
N GLY A 228 1.92 18.00 -5.59
CA GLY A 228 0.88 17.64 -6.56
C GLY A 228 1.30 16.44 -7.42
N PRO A 229 0.35 15.79 -8.11
CA PRO A 229 0.64 14.58 -8.88
C PRO A 229 1.71 14.81 -9.95
N TYR A 230 1.66 15.94 -10.67
CA TYR A 230 2.65 16.27 -11.70
C TYR A 230 4.05 16.54 -11.13
N ASP A 231 4.14 17.15 -9.95
CA ASP A 231 5.42 17.34 -9.26
C ASP A 231 6.00 16.01 -8.79
N ALA A 232 5.16 15.14 -8.23
CA ALA A 232 5.56 13.78 -7.86
C ALA A 232 6.04 12.98 -9.08
N MET A 233 5.36 13.09 -10.23
CA MET A 233 5.84 12.50 -11.49
C MET A 233 7.21 13.06 -11.88
N ASN A 234 7.42 14.37 -11.83
CA ASN A 234 8.68 15.01 -12.21
C ASN A 234 9.85 14.56 -11.31
N MET A 235 9.60 14.24 -10.04
CA MET A 235 10.63 13.67 -9.15
C MET A 235 11.19 12.34 -9.68
N THR A 236 10.36 11.52 -10.35
CA THR A 236 10.82 10.24 -10.92
C THR A 236 11.85 10.42 -12.04
N VAL A 237 11.81 11.56 -12.74
CA VAL A 237 12.78 11.90 -13.79
C VAL A 237 14.17 12.10 -13.21
N LEU A 238 14.28 12.64 -11.99
CA LEU A 238 15.55 12.77 -11.26
C LEU A 238 16.19 11.40 -10.96
N PHE A 239 15.36 10.36 -10.86
CA PHE A 239 15.80 8.98 -10.64
C PHE A 239 16.16 8.25 -11.94
N GLY A 240 16.13 8.93 -13.10
CA GLY A 240 16.54 8.38 -14.39
C GLY A 240 15.40 7.80 -15.22
N ILE A 241 14.14 8.03 -14.85
CA ILE A 241 12.99 7.63 -15.65
C ILE A 241 12.77 8.63 -16.79
N ASN A 242 12.50 8.11 -17.98
CA ASN A 242 12.07 8.95 -19.09
C ASN A 242 10.69 9.54 -18.79
N SER A 243 10.50 10.85 -19.01
CA SER A 243 9.27 11.58 -18.72
C SER A 243 8.01 10.93 -19.29
N LYS A 244 8.11 10.19 -20.41
CA LYS A 244 6.99 9.43 -21.00
C LYS A 244 6.42 8.35 -20.08
N TYR A 245 7.19 7.84 -19.13
CA TYR A 245 6.77 6.82 -18.17
C TYR A 245 6.48 7.39 -16.78
N ALA A 246 6.80 8.66 -16.52
CA ALA A 246 6.66 9.27 -15.19
C ALA A 246 5.20 9.22 -14.67
N ARG A 247 4.21 9.37 -15.56
CA ARG A 247 2.78 9.31 -15.21
C ARG A 247 2.40 7.98 -14.54
N LYS A 248 3.02 6.88 -14.96
CA LYS A 248 2.67 5.52 -14.50
C LYS A 248 2.81 5.33 -13.00
N PHE A 249 3.73 6.06 -12.37
CA PHE A 249 4.04 5.95 -10.95
C PHE A 249 2.93 6.45 -10.03
N VAL A 250 2.07 7.34 -10.52
CA VAL A 250 0.94 7.91 -9.77
C VAL A 250 -0.42 7.51 -10.32
N SER A 251 -0.48 6.97 -11.55
CA SER A 251 -1.69 6.49 -12.19
C SER A 251 -1.71 4.95 -12.32
N GLU A 252 -1.22 4.40 -13.44
CA GLU A 252 -1.35 2.99 -13.83
C GLU A 252 -0.87 2.02 -12.73
N ASN A 253 0.31 2.27 -12.15
CA ASN A 253 0.87 1.38 -11.14
C ASN A 253 0.08 1.45 -9.83
N SER A 254 -0.40 2.64 -9.46
CA SER A 254 -1.26 2.81 -8.28
C SER A 254 -2.61 2.15 -8.47
N GLU A 255 -3.17 2.20 -9.67
CA GLU A 255 -4.41 1.50 -10.02
C GLU A 255 -4.24 -0.02 -9.90
N ASN A 256 -3.10 -0.55 -10.35
CA ASN A 256 -2.79 -1.98 -10.22
C ASN A 256 -2.71 -2.42 -8.75
N VAL A 257 -2.18 -1.57 -7.86
CA VAL A 257 -2.19 -1.82 -6.42
C VAL A 257 -3.63 -1.88 -5.88
N LEU A 258 -4.49 -0.94 -6.30
CA LEU A 258 -5.88 -0.91 -5.86
C LEU A 258 -6.69 -2.13 -6.37
N LYS A 259 -6.41 -2.57 -7.60
CA LYS A 259 -6.99 -3.80 -8.17
C LYS A 259 -6.54 -5.03 -7.38
N ARG A 260 -5.25 -5.12 -7.04
CA ARG A 260 -4.69 -6.20 -6.23
C ARG A 260 -5.31 -6.24 -4.84
N CYS A 261 -5.37 -5.10 -4.16
CA CYS A 261 -5.89 -5.03 -2.79
C CYS A 261 -7.38 -5.39 -2.74
N SER A 262 -8.14 -5.03 -3.78
CA SER A 262 -9.52 -5.45 -3.96
C SER A 262 -9.62 -6.97 -4.13
N SER A 263 -8.81 -7.57 -5.01
CA SER A 263 -8.77 -9.03 -5.22
C SER A 263 -8.38 -9.80 -3.96
N ARG A 264 -7.49 -9.24 -3.13
CA ARG A 264 -7.15 -9.83 -1.82
C ARG A 264 -8.34 -9.88 -0.87
N LYS A 265 -9.22 -8.86 -0.89
CA LYS A 265 -10.45 -8.84 -0.07
C LYS A 265 -11.52 -9.79 -0.62
N THR A 266 -11.58 -9.99 -1.94
CA THR A 266 -12.63 -10.78 -2.61
C THR A 266 -12.12 -12.16 -3.05
N MET A 267 -12.35 -13.23 -2.27
CA MET A 267 -12.14 -14.66 -2.64
C MET A 267 -10.88 -15.03 -3.46
N LYS A 268 -9.83 -14.20 -3.52
CA LYS A 268 -8.71 -14.28 -4.46
C LYS A 268 -9.12 -14.40 -5.94
N CYS A 269 -10.26 -13.82 -6.31
CA CYS A 269 -10.69 -13.72 -7.71
C CYS A 269 -10.57 -12.27 -8.18
N THR A 270 -10.42 -12.10 -9.50
CA THR A 270 -10.59 -10.80 -10.15
C THR A 270 -12.06 -10.69 -10.51
N TYR A 271 -12.79 -9.73 -9.96
CA TYR A 271 -14.11 -9.42 -10.46
C TYR A 271 -13.98 -8.47 -11.65
N ILE A 272 -14.64 -8.81 -12.74
CA ILE A 272 -14.89 -7.89 -13.84
C ILE A 272 -16.33 -7.43 -13.62
N GLU A 273 -16.49 -6.18 -13.23
CA GLU A 273 -17.79 -5.52 -13.19
C GLU A 273 -18.20 -5.26 -14.64
N VAL A 274 -19.07 -6.10 -15.18
CA VAL A 274 -19.65 -5.92 -16.50
C VAL A 274 -21.03 -5.32 -16.32
N PRO A 275 -21.30 -4.11 -16.86
CA PRO A 275 -22.66 -3.58 -16.91
C PRO A 275 -23.58 -4.57 -17.63
N ILE A 276 -24.67 -4.98 -16.99
CA ILE A 276 -25.59 -5.99 -17.56
C ILE A 276 -26.21 -5.50 -18.88
N GLU A 277 -26.28 -4.19 -19.07
CA GLU A 277 -26.78 -3.53 -20.27
C GLU A 277 -25.85 -3.73 -21.50
N ASN A 278 -24.56 -4.01 -21.29
CA ASN A 278 -23.59 -4.19 -22.37
C ASN A 278 -23.47 -5.66 -22.79
N SER A 279 -24.40 -6.09 -23.64
CA SER A 279 -24.49 -7.47 -24.14
C SER A 279 -23.22 -8.00 -24.82
N GLU A 280 -22.37 -7.14 -25.41
CA GLU A 280 -21.11 -7.55 -26.06
C GLU A 280 -20.04 -7.97 -25.04
N GLU A 281 -19.90 -7.21 -23.95
CA GLU A 281 -18.93 -7.52 -22.89
C GLU A 281 -19.36 -8.73 -22.07
N VAL A 282 -20.66 -8.87 -21.80
CA VAL A 282 -21.21 -10.06 -21.12
C VAL A 282 -20.91 -11.33 -21.93
N ASN A 283 -21.07 -11.27 -23.25
CA ASN A 283 -20.75 -12.38 -24.15
C ASN A 283 -19.26 -12.72 -24.16
N ARG A 284 -18.38 -11.71 -24.07
CA ARG A 284 -16.92 -11.87 -24.08
C ARG A 284 -16.37 -12.64 -22.88
N PHE A 285 -17.04 -12.57 -21.72
CA PHE A 285 -16.60 -13.21 -20.48
C PHE A 285 -17.49 -14.37 -20.02
N LYS A 286 -18.37 -14.88 -20.89
CA LYS A 286 -19.29 -16.01 -20.60
C LYS A 286 -18.59 -17.27 -20.06
N GLU A 287 -17.37 -17.55 -20.49
CA GLU A 287 -16.60 -18.72 -20.03
C GLU A 287 -16.03 -18.56 -18.60
N VAL A 288 -15.92 -17.32 -18.11
CA VAL A 288 -15.35 -16.98 -16.80
C VAL A 288 -16.45 -16.67 -15.77
N ILE A 289 -17.63 -16.25 -16.23
CA ILE A 289 -18.75 -15.82 -15.40
C ILE A 289 -19.83 -16.90 -15.40
N ASN A 290 -19.91 -17.70 -14.34
CA ASN A 290 -21.06 -18.60 -14.11
C ASN A 290 -22.20 -17.82 -13.43
N ILE A 291 -23.00 -17.13 -14.24
CA ILE A 291 -24.13 -16.31 -13.78
C ILE A 291 -25.15 -17.14 -12.98
N ASP A 292 -25.31 -18.42 -13.33
CA ASP A 292 -26.29 -19.31 -12.71
C ASP A 292 -25.89 -19.74 -11.30
N GLU A 293 -24.60 -19.76 -10.97
CA GLU A 293 -24.12 -19.97 -9.60
C GLU A 293 -24.15 -18.68 -8.77
N LEU A 294 -23.84 -17.53 -9.36
CA LEU A 294 -23.86 -16.24 -8.67
C LEU A 294 -25.29 -15.82 -8.26
N LYS A 295 -26.30 -16.11 -9.10
CA LYS A 295 -27.72 -15.87 -8.79
C LYS A 295 -28.26 -16.70 -7.62
N LYS A 296 -27.56 -17.76 -7.21
CA LYS A 296 -27.92 -18.59 -6.04
C LYS A 296 -27.47 -17.96 -4.72
N ILE A 297 -26.60 -16.94 -4.76
CA ILE A 297 -26.18 -16.20 -3.58
C ILE A 297 -27.30 -15.20 -3.25
N GLU A 298 -27.97 -15.38 -2.11
CA GLU A 298 -29.16 -14.59 -1.72
C GLU A 298 -28.93 -13.08 -1.81
N LEU A 299 -27.74 -12.61 -1.42
CA LEU A 299 -27.35 -11.18 -1.43
C LEU A 299 -27.03 -10.61 -2.82
N PHE A 300 -26.91 -11.44 -3.86
CA PHE A 300 -26.55 -10.96 -5.20
C PHE A 300 -27.72 -10.29 -5.92
N ASN A 301 -28.95 -10.79 -5.72
CA ASN A 301 -30.14 -10.23 -6.37
C ASN A 301 -30.53 -8.86 -5.80
N ASP A 302 -30.26 -8.62 -4.51
CA ASP A 302 -30.51 -7.34 -3.84
C ASP A 302 -29.61 -6.21 -4.35
N GLN A 303 -28.43 -6.53 -4.90
CA GLN A 303 -27.47 -5.55 -5.43
C GLN A 303 -27.77 -5.10 -6.86
N ILE A 304 -28.60 -5.85 -7.60
CA ILE A 304 -28.93 -5.55 -9.01
C ILE A 304 -30.13 -4.59 -9.11
N THR A 305 -30.93 -4.48 -8.04
CA THR A 305 -32.19 -3.70 -8.03
C THR A 305 -32.06 -2.29 -7.46
N SER A 306 -30.84 -1.77 -7.27
CA SER A 306 -30.57 -0.40 -6.78
C SER A 306 -29.99 0.50 -7.86
#